data_AF-A0A3D1IB05-F1
#
_entry.id   AF-A0A3D1IB05-F1
#
_cell.length_a   1.000
_cell.length_b   1.000
_cell.length_c   1.000
_cell.angle_alpha   90.00
_cell.angle_beta   90.00
_cell.angle_gamma   90.00
#
_symmetry.space_group_name_H-M   'P 1'
#
loop_
_entity.id
_entity.type
_entity.pdbx_description
1 polymer ?
#
loop_
_entity_poly.entity_id
_entity_poly.type
_entity_poly.pdbx_seq_one_letter_code
_entity_poly.pdbx_strand_id
1 'polypeptide(L)' 'MDRKKFANRFEQDDEVSRAVREAVHRALAEHKRKSNSIAVWKNGKVVILESHEIPVEDPSKPKDPSERP' A
#
# COMPACT_ATOMS: atom_id res chain seq x y z
N MET A 1 -22.54 13.66 -9.95
CA MET A 1 -21.82 12.82 -8.97
C MET A 1 -20.51 13.51 -8.61
N ASP A 2 -20.44 14.11 -7.42
CA ASP A 2 -19.31 14.92 -6.96
C ASP A 2 -18.12 14.07 -6.54
N ARG A 3 -17.07 14.07 -7.36
CA ARG A 3 -15.78 13.40 -7.08
C ARG A 3 -15.16 13.83 -5.74
N LYS A 4 -15.46 15.04 -5.25
CA LYS A 4 -14.99 15.56 -3.95
C LYS A 4 -15.58 14.86 -2.73
N LYS A 5 -16.76 14.22 -2.82
CA LYS A 5 -17.38 13.53 -1.68
C LYS A 5 -16.69 12.21 -1.31
N PHE A 6 -16.01 11.56 -2.24
CA PHE A 6 -15.34 10.29 -1.99
C PHE A 6 -13.99 10.46 -1.29
N ALA A 7 -13.25 11.54 -1.58
CA ALA A 7 -11.97 11.82 -0.94
C ALA A 7 -12.12 12.15 0.56
N ASN A 8 -13.14 12.93 0.93
CA ASN A 8 -13.37 13.36 2.32
C ASN A 8 -13.93 12.28 3.25
N ARG A 9 -14.31 11.09 2.75
CA ARG A 9 -14.88 10.03 3.62
C ARG A 9 -13.79 9.25 4.39
N PHE A 10 -12.54 9.35 3.97
CA PHE A 10 -11.41 8.65 4.59
C PHE A 10 -10.56 9.54 5.51
N GLU A 11 -10.81 10.86 5.55
CA GLU A 11 -10.04 11.80 6.39
C GLU A 11 -10.45 11.81 7.86
N GLN A 12 -11.55 11.15 8.24
CA GLN A 12 -12.16 11.32 9.57
C GLN A 12 -11.92 10.16 10.56
N ASP A 13 -11.22 9.09 10.15
CA ASP A 13 -10.89 7.97 11.04
C ASP A 13 -9.41 7.57 10.90
N ASP A 14 -8.54 8.33 11.57
CA ASP A 14 -7.09 8.07 11.63
C ASP A 14 -6.77 6.66 12.15
N GLU A 15 -7.57 6.15 13.10
CA GLU A 15 -7.37 4.81 13.66
C GLU A 15 -7.72 3.71 12.66
N VAL A 16 -8.83 3.84 11.93
CA VAL A 16 -9.22 2.88 10.88
C VAL A 16 -8.20 2.92 9.76
N SER A 17 -7.79 4.11 9.33
CA SER A 17 -6.76 4.27 8.29
C SER A 17 -5.43 3.63 8.71
N ARG A 18 -5.02 3.78 9.97
CA ARG A 18 -3.82 3.13 10.52
C ARG A 18 -3.97 1.61 10.53
N ALA A 19 -5.06 1.09 11.08
CA ALA A 19 -5.30 -0.35 11.15
C ALA A 19 -5.35 -1.01 9.77
N VAL A 20 -5.98 -0.35 8.79
CA VAL A 20 -6.02 -0.81 7.40
C VAL A 20 -4.63 -0.80 6.78
N ARG A 21 -3.83 0.26 6.98
CA ARG A 21 -2.44 0.32 6.48
C ARG A 21 -1.59 -0.81 7.06
N GLU A 22 -1.70 -1.08 8.36
CA GLU A 22 -0.97 -2.17 9.02
C GLU A 22 -1.40 -3.55 8.49
N ALA A 23 -2.70 -3.78 8.34
CA ALA A 23 -3.22 -5.03 7.81
C ALA A 23 -2.76 -5.28 6.36
N VAL A 24 -2.82 -4.25 5.51
CA VAL A 24 -2.34 -4.32 4.13
C VAL A 24 -0.84 -4.60 4.09
N HIS A 25 -0.04 -3.92 4.91
CA HIS A 25 1.41 -4.15 4.96
C HIS A 25 1.74 -5.59 5.34
N ARG A 26 1.09 -6.14 6.38
CA ARG A 26 1.25 -7.55 6.79
C ARG A 26 0.87 -8.52 5.68
N ALA A 27 -0.25 -8.28 4.99
CA ALA A 27 -0.68 -9.11 3.88
C ALA A 27 0.35 -9.11 2.74
N LEU A 28 0.84 -7.93 2.33
CA LEU A 28 1.86 -7.81 1.29
C LEU A 28 3.16 -8.53 1.68
N ALA A 29 3.60 -8.40 2.93
CA ALA A 29 4.76 -9.12 3.46
C ALA A 29 4.58 -10.64 3.42
N GLU A 30 3.40 -11.14 3.78
CA GLU A 30 3.11 -12.57 3.70
C GLU A 30 3.08 -13.10 2.27
N HIS A 31 2.47 -12.36 1.34
CA HIS A 31 2.44 -12.74 -0.06
C HIS A 31 3.85 -12.80 -0.65
N LYS A 32 4.69 -11.79 -0.37
CA LYS A 32 6.10 -11.78 -0.75
C LYS A 32 6.86 -12.97 -0.19
N ARG A 33 6.72 -13.26 1.11
CA ARG A 33 7.39 -14.39 1.78
C ARG A 33 6.97 -15.74 1.22
N LYS A 34 5.69 -15.89 0.85
CA LYS A 34 5.13 -17.14 0.29
C LYS A 34 5.35 -17.28 -1.22
N SER A 35 6.07 -16.34 -1.85
CA SER A 35 6.24 -16.29 -3.31
C SER A 35 4.92 -16.19 -4.08
N ASN A 36 3.90 -15.58 -3.47
CA ASN A 36 2.60 -15.36 -4.09
C ASN A 36 2.56 -14.01 -4.79
N SER A 37 2.18 -14.00 -6.06
CA SER A 37 1.93 -12.79 -6.86
C SER A 37 0.63 -12.10 -6.41
N ILE A 38 0.52 -10.81 -6.70
CA ILE A 38 -0.68 -10.00 -6.40
C ILE A 38 -1.14 -9.24 -7.64
N ALA A 39 -2.44 -8.98 -7.74
CA ALA A 39 -3.00 -8.10 -8.75
C ALA A 39 -3.19 -6.68 -8.18
N VAL A 40 -2.67 -5.68 -8.86
CA VAL A 40 -2.85 -4.26 -8.51
C VAL A 40 -3.54 -3.51 -9.63
N TRP A 41 -4.36 -2.53 -9.27
CA TRP A 41 -4.96 -1.62 -10.24
C TRP A 41 -4.06 -0.41 -10.42
N LYS A 42 -3.48 -0.24 -11.62
CA LYS A 42 -2.58 0.87 -11.96
C LYS A 42 -2.97 1.46 -13.32
N ASN A 43 -3.20 2.77 -13.36
CA ASN A 43 -3.52 3.51 -14.59
C ASN A 43 -4.70 2.92 -15.38
N GLY A 44 -5.76 2.49 -14.68
CA GLY A 44 -6.96 1.93 -15.31
C GLY A 44 -6.80 0.49 -15.82
N LYS A 45 -5.69 -0.18 -15.50
CA LYS A 45 -5.41 -1.57 -15.88
C LYS A 45 -5.09 -2.41 -14.67
N VAL A 46 -5.39 -3.70 -14.76
CA VAL A 46 -4.90 -4.70 -13.81
C VAL A 46 -3.47 -5.05 -14.21
N VAL A 47 -2.54 -4.89 -13.27
CA VAL A 47 -1.13 -5.27 -13.40
C VAL A 47 -0.85 -6.35 -12.36
N ILE A 48 -0.22 -7.45 -12.77
CA ILE A 48 0.25 -8.47 -11.84
C ILE A 48 1.64 -8.06 -11.38
N LEU A 49 1.86 -8.05 -10.06
CA LEU A 49 3.18 -7.93 -9.46
C LEU A 49 3.60 -9.30 -8.97
N GLU A 50 4.76 -9.75 -9.44
CA GLU A 50 5.37 -10.95 -8.90
C GLU A 50 5.80 -10.72 -7.46
N SER A 51 5.93 -11.81 -6.70
CA SER A 51 6.23 -11.74 -5.26
C SER A 51 7.47 -10.90 -4.93
N HIS A 52 8.52 -10.95 -5.75
CA HIS A 52 9.75 -10.17 -5.55
C HIS A 52 9.55 -8.66 -5.83
N GLU A 53 8.56 -8.30 -6.64
CA GLU A 53 8.24 -6.92 -7.04
C GLU A 53 7.33 -6.23 -6.02
N ILE A 54 6.74 -6.98 -5.09
CA ILE A 54 5.87 -6.41 -4.05
C ILE A 54 6.69 -5.43 -3.19
N PRO A 55 6.31 -4.13 -3.16
CA PRO A 55 6.99 -3.10 -2.40
C PRO A 55 6.56 -3.20 -0.93
N VAL A 56 7.18 -4.11 -0.21
CA VAL A 56 7.09 -4.13 1.26
C VAL A 56 8.19 -3.19 1.73
N GLU A 57 7.84 -2.01 2.24
CA GLU A 57 8.77 -1.17 3.00
C GLU A 57 9.29 -2.03 4.14
N ASP A 58 10.57 -2.37 4.07
CA ASP A 58 11.24 -3.04 5.17
C ASP A 58 11.40 -1.98 6.27
N PRO A 59 10.75 -2.12 7.45
CA PRO A 59 10.89 -1.13 8.52
C PRO A 59 12.34 -1.01 9.02
N SER A 60 13.25 -1.90 8.58
CA SER A 60 14.69 -1.82 8.86
C SER A 60 15.49 -0.98 7.86
N LYS A 61 14.91 -0.54 6.73
CA LYS A 61 15.60 0.39 5.83
C LYS A 61 15.36 1.83 6.31
N PRO A 62 16.41 2.58 6.71
CA PRO A 62 16.25 3.99 7.01
C PRO A 62 15.70 4.70 5.76
N LYS A 63 14.66 5.52 5.94
CA LYS A 63 14.21 6.45 4.92
C LYS A 63 15.41 7.30 4.54
N ASP A 64 15.79 7.26 3.26
CA ASP A 64 16.93 8.04 2.78
C ASP A 64 16.68 9.51 3.14
N PRO A 65 17.56 10.16 3.94
CA PRO A 65 17.36 11.54 4.37
C PRO A 65 17.38 12.53 3.19
N SER A 66 17.72 12.08 1.97
CA SER A 66 17.76 12.91 0.75
C SER A 66 16.38 13.18 0.12
N GLU A 67 15.30 12.54 0.60
CA GLU A 67 13.93 12.73 0.06
C GLU A 67 13.11 13.83 0.78
N ARG A 68 13.69 14.55 1.75
CA ARG A 68 13.04 15.69 2.41
C ARG A 68 13.39 16.98 1.64
N PRO A 69 12.42 17.72 1.07
CA PRO A 69 12.68 18.98 0.37
C PRO A 69 13.19 20.07 1.30
#